data_AF-A0A9P6ZIV9-F1
#
_entry.id   AF-A0A9P6ZIV9-F1
#
_cell.length_a   1.000
_cell.length_b   1.000
_cell.length_c   1.000
_cell.angle_alpha   90.00
_cell.angle_beta   90.00
_cell.angle_gamma   90.00
#
_symmetry.space_group_name_H-M   'P 1'
#
loop_
_entity.id
_entity.type
_entity.pdbx_description
1 polymer ?
#
loop_
_entity_poly.entity_id
_entity_poly.type
_entity_poly.pdbx_seq_one_letter_code
_entity_poly.pdbx_strand_id
1 'polypeptide(L)'
;AELPVGQWPDLIEILLGFINTSDDTNLKIATLQAIGYICETIKPEVLALRSNEILTAVIHGARKEEPSSEVQLAAVHALFNSLEFIGDNFDRD
;
A
#
# COMPACT_ATOMS: atom_id res chain seq x y z
N ALA A 1 1.64 2.85 17.85
CA ALA A 1 1.17 2.27 16.59
C ALA A 1 0.53 0.92 16.90
N GLU A 2 -0.65 0.63 16.34
CA GLU A 2 -1.43 -0.59 16.62
C GLU A 2 -0.90 -1.82 15.85
N LEU A 3 -0.36 -1.60 14.65
CA LEU A 3 0.18 -2.67 13.79
C LEU A 3 1.32 -3.48 14.45
N PRO A 4 2.37 -2.86 15.05
CA PRO A 4 3.46 -3.61 15.68
C PRO A 4 3.04 -4.47 16.88
N VAL A 5 1.89 -4.16 17.49
CA VAL A 5 1.35 -4.88 18.66
C VAL A 5 0.13 -5.73 18.31
N GLY A 6 -0.19 -5.86 17.02
CA GLY A 6 -1.28 -6.72 16.52
C GLY A 6 -2.68 -6.30 16.94
N GLN A 7 -2.91 -5.03 17.28
CA GLN A 7 -4.22 -4.54 17.74
C GLN A 7 -5.21 -4.28 16.60
N TRP A 8 -4.74 -4.23 15.35
CA TRP A 8 -5.59 -4.07 14.17
C TRP A 8 -5.12 -4.97 13.02
N PRO A 9 -5.33 -6.30 13.14
CA PRO A 9 -4.80 -7.28 12.19
C PRO A 9 -5.40 -7.14 10.78
N ASP A 10 -6.66 -6.70 10.69
CA ASP A 10 -7.42 -6.65 9.44
C ASP A 10 -7.20 -5.34 8.66
N LEU A 11 -6.44 -4.39 9.19
CA LEU A 11 -6.27 -3.06 8.59
C LEU A 11 -5.77 -3.14 7.15
N ILE A 12 -4.72 -3.93 6.91
CA ILE A 12 -4.13 -4.05 5.58
C ILE A 12 -5.15 -4.67 4.61
N GLU A 13 -5.83 -5.74 5.02
CA GLU A 13 -6.85 -6.40 4.20
C GLU A 13 -7.98 -5.43 3.81
N ILE A 14 -8.46 -4.62 4.75
CA ILE A 14 -9.51 -3.61 4.50
C ILE A 14 -9.04 -2.58 3.46
N LEU A 15 -7.82 -2.03 3.63
CA LEU A 15 -7.26 -1.05 2.69
C LEU A 15 -7.10 -1.64 1.29
N LEU A 16 -6.59 -2.86 1.19
CA LEU A 16 -6.47 -3.56 -0.10
C LEU A 16 -7.84 -3.82 -0.73
N GLY A 17 -8.85 -4.14 0.07
CA GLY A 17 -10.24 -4.27 -0.37
C GLY A 17 -10.75 -3.01 -1.05
N PHE A 18 -10.48 -1.82 -0.48
CA PHE A 18 -10.93 -0.56 -1.06
C PHE A 18 -10.28 -0.25 -2.41
N ILE A 19 -9.00 -0.57 -2.59
CA ILE A 19 -8.32 -0.35 -3.88
C ILE A 19 -8.91 -1.25 -4.97
N ASN A 20 -9.18 -2.52 -4.64
CA ASN A 20 -9.60 -3.53 -5.63
C ASN A 20 -11.09 -3.47 -5.97
N THR A 21 -11.94 -2.99 -5.07
CA THR A 21 -13.41 -3.09 -5.21
C THR A 21 -14.11 -1.76 -5.43
N SER A 22 -13.45 -0.64 -5.13
CA SER A 22 -14.09 0.68 -5.24
C SER A 22 -13.93 1.27 -6.63
N ASP A 23 -15.02 1.82 -7.17
CA ASP A 23 -15.00 2.73 -8.31
C ASP A 23 -14.81 4.20 -7.89
N ASP A 24 -14.80 4.49 -6.58
CA ASP A 24 -14.63 5.85 -6.04
C ASP A 24 -13.15 6.24 -6.06
N THR A 25 -12.83 7.20 -6.92
CA THR A 25 -11.49 7.78 -7.07
C THR A 25 -10.96 8.37 -5.76
N ASN A 26 -11.79 9.08 -4.98
CA ASN A 26 -11.35 9.69 -3.73
C ASN A 26 -11.05 8.64 -2.67
N LEU A 27 -11.83 7.55 -2.63
CA LEU A 27 -11.55 6.44 -1.72
C LEU A 27 -10.21 5.79 -2.07
N LYS A 28 -9.97 5.50 -3.35
CA LYS A 28 -8.67 4.96 -3.80
C LYS A 28 -7.50 5.86 -3.41
N ILE A 29 -7.62 7.18 -3.64
CA ILE A 29 -6.57 8.15 -3.29
C ILE A 29 -6.31 8.13 -1.78
N ALA A 30 -7.36 8.26 -0.96
CA ALA A 30 -7.25 8.27 0.49
C ALA A 30 -6.63 6.97 1.03
N THR A 31 -7.02 5.83 0.46
CA THR A 31 -6.47 4.52 0.81
C THR A 31 -4.99 4.40 0.43
N LEU A 32 -4.60 4.80 -0.78
CA LEU A 32 -3.21 4.77 -1.22
C LEU A 32 -2.32 5.69 -0.37
N GLN A 33 -2.82 6.89 -0.02
CA GLN A 33 -2.13 7.79 0.90
C GLN A 33 -1.96 7.16 2.29
N ALA A 34 -3.01 6.54 2.83
CA ALA A 34 -2.93 5.83 4.11
C ALA A 34 -1.88 4.71 4.08
N ILE A 35 -1.86 3.92 2.99
CA ILE A 35 -0.81 2.90 2.77
C ILE A 35 0.58 3.55 2.73
N GLY A 36 0.75 4.66 1.99
CA GLY A 36 2.01 5.38 1.92
C GLY A 36 2.50 5.86 3.29
N TYR A 37 1.62 6.37 4.15
CA TYR A 37 1.97 6.76 5.51
C TYR A 37 2.29 5.57 6.41
N ILE A 38 1.58 4.44 6.26
CA ILE A 38 1.91 3.20 6.98
C ILE A 38 3.31 2.74 6.59
N CYS A 39 3.64 2.75 5.30
CA CYS A 39 4.95 2.36 4.78
C CYS A 39 6.09 3.25 5.30
N GLU A 40 5.83 4.55 5.45
CA GLU A 40 6.81 5.52 5.95
C GLU A 40 7.01 5.45 7.48
N THR A 41 5.96 5.14 8.23
CA THR A 41 5.98 5.26 9.70
C THR A 41 6.18 3.95 10.45
N ILE A 42 5.83 2.81 9.83
CA ILE A 42 5.91 1.50 10.46
C ILE A 42 7.19 0.79 10.01
N LYS A 43 7.86 0.16 10.97
CA LYS A 43 9.11 -0.55 10.69
C LYS A 43 8.89 -1.67 9.66
N PRO A 44 9.81 -1.85 8.69
CA PRO A 44 9.76 -2.88 7.66
C PRO A 44 9.42 -4.27 8.16
N GLU A 45 9.97 -4.69 9.30
CA GLU A 45 9.83 -6.06 9.80
C GLU A 45 8.38 -6.40 10.19
N VAL A 46 7.59 -5.39 10.54
CA VAL A 46 6.16 -5.54 10.88
C VAL A 46 5.33 -5.73 9.61
N LEU A 47 5.70 -5.05 8.52
CA LEU A 47 4.98 -5.10 7.25
C LEU A 47 5.45 -6.25 6.34
N ALA A 48 6.61 -6.85 6.62
CA ALA A 48 7.24 -7.87 5.80
C ALA A 48 6.31 -9.04 5.43
N LEU A 49 5.42 -9.46 6.34
CA LEU A 49 4.48 -10.57 6.11
C LEU A 49 3.39 -10.23 5.07
N ARG A 50 3.09 -8.94 4.88
CA ARG A 50 2.05 -8.42 3.96
C ARG A 50 2.61 -7.59 2.81
N SER A 51 3.94 -7.53 2.69
CA SER A 51 4.67 -6.70 1.73
C SER A 51 4.22 -6.94 0.29
N ASN A 52 4.07 -8.20 -0.13
CA ASN A 52 3.57 -8.59 -1.45
C ASN A 52 2.18 -8.04 -1.76
N GLU A 53 1.27 -8.11 -0.80
CA GLU A 53 -0.11 -7.68 -0.95
C GLU A 53 -0.18 -6.15 -1.07
N ILE A 54 0.56 -5.44 -0.20
CA ILE A 54 0.72 -3.98 -0.25
C ILE A 54 1.30 -3.55 -1.59
N LEU A 55 2.40 -4.18 -2.03
CA LEU A 55 3.05 -3.86 -3.29
C LEU A 55 2.13 -4.09 -4.49
N THR A 56 1.37 -5.20 -4.49
CA THR A 56 0.42 -5.51 -5.55
C THR A 56 -0.63 -4.42 -5.70
N ALA A 57 -1.20 -3.93 -4.60
CA ALA A 57 -2.21 -2.87 -4.65
C ALA A 57 -1.63 -1.51 -5.07
N VAL A 58 -0.44 -1.18 -4.57
CA VAL A 58 0.25 0.06 -4.96
C VAL A 58 0.61 0.04 -6.44
N ILE A 59 1.16 -1.07 -6.95
CA ILE A 59 1.44 -1.25 -8.38
C ILE A 59 0.14 -1.18 -9.20
N HIS A 60 -0.95 -1.78 -8.71
CA HIS A 60 -2.23 -1.71 -9.40
C HIS A 60 -2.71 -0.27 -9.58
N GLY A 61 -2.62 0.56 -8.54
CA GLY A 61 -2.96 1.99 -8.63
C GLY A 61 -1.99 2.80 -9.50
N ALA A 62 -0.73 2.39 -9.62
CA ALA A 62 0.30 3.08 -10.41
C ALA A 62 0.33 2.68 -11.90
N ARG A 63 -0.48 1.69 -12.29
CA ARG A 63 -0.53 1.17 -13.67
C ARG A 63 -1.06 2.21 -14.64
N LYS A 64 -0.59 2.11 -15.89
CA LYS A 64 -1.03 2.97 -17.00
C LYS A 64 -2.53 2.84 -17.28
N GLU A 65 -3.10 1.68 -16.98
CA GLU A 65 -4.52 1.37 -17.17
C GLU A 65 -5.43 2.05 -16.14
N GLU A 66 -4.90 2.56 -15.01
CA GLU A 66 -5.70 3.33 -14.05
C GLU A 66 -6.12 4.67 -14.67
N PRO A 67 -7.43 4.96 -14.78
CA PRO A 67 -7.92 6.13 -15.51
C PRO A 67 -7.62 7.46 -14.82
N SER A 68 -7.47 7.47 -13.48
CA SER A 68 -7.21 8.69 -12.73
C SER A 68 -5.72 8.93 -12.52
N SER A 69 -5.22 10.04 -13.07
CA SER A 69 -3.85 10.49 -12.83
C SER A 69 -3.58 10.84 -11.36
N GLU A 70 -4.61 11.22 -10.60
CA GLU A 70 -4.49 11.51 -9.17
C GLU A 70 -4.32 10.23 -8.35
N VAL A 71 -5.02 9.15 -8.73
CA VAL A 71 -4.83 7.81 -8.15
C VAL A 71 -3.43 7.30 -8.47
N GLN A 72 -2.98 7.45 -9.74
CA GLN A 72 -1.63 7.10 -10.14
C GLN A 72 -0.57 7.85 -9.33
N LEU A 73 -0.73 9.16 -9.13
CA LEU A 73 0.21 9.95 -8.35
C LEU A 73 0.26 9.49 -6.89
N ALA A 74 -0.89 9.27 -6.26
CA ALA A 74 -0.97 8.75 -4.89
C ALA A 74 -0.31 7.37 -4.77
N ALA A 75 -0.51 6.49 -5.77
CA ALA A 75 0.11 5.18 -5.82
C ALA A 75 1.64 5.28 -6.00
N VAL A 76 2.14 6.17 -6.85
CA VAL A 76 3.58 6.37 -7.04
C VAL A 76 4.24 6.89 -5.76
N HIS A 77 3.59 7.81 -5.03
CA HIS A 77 4.09 8.24 -3.71
C HIS A 77 4.08 7.10 -2.69
N ALA A 78 3.02 6.29 -2.64
CA ALA A 78 2.98 5.11 -1.78
C ALA A 78 4.06 4.09 -2.14
N LEU A 79 4.36 3.93 -3.44
CA LEU A 79 5.43 3.05 -3.94
C LEU A 79 6.80 3.55 -3.50
N PHE A 80 7.04 4.86 -3.59
CA PHE A 80 8.29 5.46 -3.11
C PHE A 80 8.50 5.19 -1.61
N ASN A 81 7.45 5.38 -0.81
CA ASN A 81 7.51 5.13 0.63
C ASN A 81 7.64 3.64 0.98
N SER A 82 7.24 2.73 0.09
CA SER A 82 7.39 1.29 0.34
C SER A 82 8.78 0.76 0.01
N LEU A 83 9.62 1.51 -0.73
CA LEU A 83 10.94 1.09 -1.19
C LEU A 83 11.86 0.54 -0.09
N GLU A 84 11.75 1.06 1.14
CA GLU A 84 12.59 0.64 2.26
C GLU A 84 12.38 -0.82 2.69
N PHE A 85 11.20 -1.41 2.48
CA PHE A 85 10.91 -2.79 2.89
C PHE A 85 10.76 -3.78 1.72
N ILE A 86 10.66 -3.31 0.47
CA ILE A 86 10.67 -4.20 -0.69
C ILE A 86 12.06 -4.72 -1.03
N GLY A 87 13.14 -4.16 -0.47
CA GLY A 87 14.50 -4.70 -0.65
C GLY A 87 14.58 -6.19 -0.31
N ASP A 88 14.10 -6.57 0.88
CA ASP A 88 14.03 -7.96 1.33
C ASP A 88 13.10 -8.84 0.47
N ASN A 89 12.18 -8.21 -0.25
CA ASN A 89 11.19 -8.88 -1.09
C ASN A 89 11.74 -9.13 -2.51
N PHE A 90 12.58 -8.22 -3.03
CA PHE A 90 13.29 -8.39 -4.30
C PHE A 90 14.44 -9.41 -4.21
N ASP A 91 15.05 -9.57 -3.04
CA ASP A 91 16.09 -10.59 -2.80
C ASP A 91 15.52 -12.01 -2.60
N ARG A 92 14.20 -12.14 -2.46
CA ARG A 92 13.49 -13.42 -2.26
C ARG A 92 13.03 -14.09 -3.56
N ASP A 93 13.21 -13.44 -4.71
CA ASP A 93 13.05 -14.00 -6.06
C ASP A 93 14.40 -14.11 -6.78
#